data_AF-A0A920UI75-F1
#
_entry.id   AF-A0A920UI75-F1
#
_cell.length_a   1.000
_cell.length_b   1.000
_cell.length_c   1.000
_cell.angle_alpha   90.00
_cell.angle_beta   90.00
_cell.angle_gamma   90.00
#
_symmetry.space_group_name_H-M   'P 1'
#
loop_
_entity.id
_entity.type
_entity.pdbx_description
1 polymer ?
#
loop_
_entity_poly.entity_id
_entity_poly.type
_entity_poly.pdbx_seq_one_letter_code
_entity_poly.pdbx_strand_id
1 'polypeptide(L)' 'MAKALGGGLPFGAMLCTEEVAHSFKPGDHGTTFGGNPLVTAVAEVL' A
#
# COMPACT_ATOMS: atom_id res chain seq x y z
N MET A 1 4.98 -3.60 4.19
CA MET A 1 5.72 -4.07 2.99
C MET A 1 6.15 -2.87 2.17
N ALA A 2 7.35 -2.88 1.59
CA ALA A 2 7.96 -1.78 0.81
C ALA A 2 9.22 -2.28 0.07
N LYS A 3 10.23 -1.43 -0.18
CA LYS A 3 11.52 -1.76 -0.81
C LYS A 3 11.35 -2.43 -2.19
N ALA A 4 11.65 -3.72 -2.30
CA ALA A 4 11.58 -4.47 -3.56
C ALA A 4 10.15 -4.61 -4.10
N LEU A 5 9.13 -4.42 -3.24
CA LEU A 5 7.71 -4.48 -3.61
C LEU A 5 7.34 -3.56 -4.77
N GLY A 6 8.01 -2.40 -4.90
CA GLY A 6 7.77 -1.45 -6.00
C GLY A 6 8.80 -1.51 -7.13
N GLY A 7 9.71 -2.50 -7.15
CA GLY A 7 10.77 -2.58 -8.17
C GLY A 7 11.71 -1.36 -8.21
N GLY A 8 11.86 -0.67 -7.08
CA GLY A 8 12.60 0.60 -7.00
C GLY A 8 11.74 1.86 -7.08
N LEU A 9 10.45 1.75 -7.41
CA LEU A 9 9.50 2.85 -7.33
C LEU A 9 8.87 2.96 -5.91
N PRO A 10 8.37 4.15 -5.53
CA PRO A 10 7.75 4.35 -4.21
C PRO A 10 6.44 3.58 -4.05
N PHE A 11 6.51 2.37 -3.48
CA PHE A 11 5.34 1.54 -3.16
C PHE A 11 5.41 1.00 -1.74
N GLY A 12 4.27 1.00 -1.06
CA GLY A 12 4.13 0.45 0.28
C GLY A 12 2.75 -0.17 0.49
N ALA A 13 2.70 -1.23 1.28
CA ALA A 13 1.46 -1.90 1.68
C ALA A 13 1.50 -2.22 3.18
N MET A 14 0.41 -1.96 3.88
CA MET A 14 0.22 -2.37 5.27
C MET A 14 -0.64 -3.64 5.28
N LEU A 15 -0.23 -4.64 6.05
CA LEU A 15 -1.00 -5.88 6.25
C LEU A 15 -1.36 -5.95 7.72
N CYS A 16 -2.61 -6.31 8.00
CA CYS A 16 -3.10 -6.58 9.35
C CYS A 16 -4.15 -7.68 9.27
N THR A 17 -4.52 -8.26 10.40
CA THR A 17 -5.65 -9.18 10.48
C THR A 17 -6.97 -8.40 10.40
N GLU A 18 -8.06 -9.05 9.97
CA GLU A 18 -9.40 -8.45 9.98
C GLU A 18 -9.77 -7.84 11.33
N GLU A 19 -9.45 -8.52 12.44
CA GLU A 19 -9.69 -8.01 13.80
C GLU A 19 -9.05 -6.63 14.02
N VAL A 20 -7.81 -6.45 13.57
CA VAL A 20 -7.07 -5.19 13.72
C VAL A 20 -7.55 -4.16 12.69
N ALA A 21 -7.93 -4.59 11.48
CA ALA A 21 -8.45 -3.73 10.42
C ALA A 21 -9.70 -2.96 10.86
N HIS A 22 -10.57 -3.57 11.68
CA HIS A 22 -11.77 -2.92 12.23
C HIS A 22 -11.48 -1.72 13.15
N SER A 23 -10.25 -1.56 13.62
CA SER A 23 -9.86 -0.40 14.44
C SER A 23 -9.59 0.86 13.62
N PHE A 24 -9.42 0.74 12.30
CA PHE A 24 -9.20 1.88 11.41
C PHE A 24 -10.53 2.48 10.92
N LYS A 25 -10.61 3.80 10.94
CA LYS A 25 -11.71 4.59 10.38
C LYS A 25 -11.29 5.24 9.06
N PRO A 26 -12.25 5.64 8.20
CA PRO A 26 -11.94 6.41 7.00
C PRO A 26 -11.09 7.65 7.33
N GLY A 27 -9.89 7.71 6.76
CA GLY A 27 -8.93 8.80 6.95
C GLY A 27 -7.76 8.50 7.89
N ASP A 28 -7.83 7.46 8.73
CA ASP A 28 -6.78 7.16 9.72
C ASP A 28 -5.43 6.78 9.09
N HIS A 29 -5.46 6.17 7.90
CA HIS A 29 -4.28 5.72 7.17
C HIS A 29 -4.36 6.09 5.69
N GLY A 30 -4.58 7.38 5.42
CA GLY A 30 -4.59 7.94 4.07
C GLY A 30 -3.21 8.38 3.59
N THR A 31 -3.07 8.52 2.27
CA THR A 31 -1.88 9.09 1.62
C THR A 31 -2.27 9.73 0.29
N THR A 32 -1.61 10.83 -0.07
CA THR A 32 -1.89 11.57 -1.30
C THR A 32 -1.44 10.82 -2.56
N PHE A 33 -0.34 10.07 -2.48
CA PHE A 33 0.29 9.43 -3.65
C PHE A 33 0.29 7.89 -3.58
N GLY A 34 -0.16 7.29 -2.48
CA GLY A 34 -0.18 5.83 -2.34
C GLY A 34 -1.26 5.19 -3.20
N GLY A 35 -0.99 3.96 -3.66
CA GLY A 35 -1.91 3.20 -4.52
C GLY A 35 -2.11 3.82 -5.91
N ASN A 36 -1.23 4.72 -6.36
CA ASN A 36 -1.37 5.32 -7.69
C ASN A 36 -1.24 4.26 -8.81
N PRO A 37 -1.94 4.42 -9.95
CA PRO A 37 -2.01 3.37 -10.97
C PRO A 37 -0.66 2.96 -11.58
N LEU A 38 0.27 3.90 -11.72
CA LEU A 38 1.59 3.62 -12.31
C LEU A 38 2.38 2.64 -11.45
N VAL A 39 2.51 2.93 -10.16
CA VAL A 39 3.33 2.10 -9.27
C VAL A 39 2.62 0.78 -8.94
N THR A 40 1.29 0.76 -8.89
CA THR A 40 0.51 -0.48 -8.73
C THR A 40 0.70 -1.43 -9.91
N ALA A 41 0.66 -0.92 -11.15
CA ALA A 41 0.91 -1.75 -12.34
C ALA A 41 2.32 -2.34 -12.35
N VAL A 42 3.31 -1.58 -11.88
CA VAL A 42 4.69 -2.09 -11.74
C VAL A 42 4.76 -3.18 -10.66
N ALA A 43 4.12 -2.98 -9.51
CA ALA A 43 4.14 -3.95 -8.41
C ALA A 43 3.40 -5.27 -8.74
N GLU A 44 2.45 -5.27 -9.67
CA GLU A 44 1.70 -6.47 -10.10
C GLU A 44 2.55 -7.45 -10.92
N VAL A 45 3.50 -6.95 -11.70
CA VAL A 45 4.30 -7.75 -12.65
C VAL A 45 5.68 -8.13 -12.13
N LEU A 46 5.96 -7.82 -10.86
CA LEU A 46 7.21 -8.12 -10.15
C LEU A 46 7.04 -9.27 -9.18
#